data_AF-A0A1X2H242-F1
#
_entry.id   AF-A0A1X2H242-F1
#
_cell.length_a   1.000
_cell.length_b   1.000
_cell.length_c   1.000
_cell.angle_alpha   90.00
_cell.angle_beta   90.00
_cell.angle_gamma   90.00
#
_symmetry.space_group_name_H-M   'P 1'
#
loop_
_entity.id
_entity.type
_entity.pdbx_description
1 polymer ?
#
loop_
_entity_poly.entity_id
_entity_poly.type
_entity_poly.pdbx_seq_one_letter_code
_entity_poly.pdbx_strand_id
1 'polypeptide(L)'
;MGKHKGGSFSLFDSYMANYQQNSTNMSDNAAGEQAPSLPDSMRVSTLLEQIGCERSWSQDQIDNDLRVLDRNRLYFIRDLRSLSNYSWQVIDLLPLVRDLLREAVTPGWDTEQNYYAEKMKKKAKKKEKKEKKAARYNNTMIGEPVQPDTTRTAFRNGASAPEKGEKEEKQKNKKDSEKHSSSSSSSSSSESSDSASEVEISKGTSQTTSTFSGRPIQAVDNQRIRVRTASGAVYECDRFCPHKKVDLTAWGQVMGNTLICTKHNWKFSLEGGGSGPKGRTVHPCRVNDW
;
A
#
# COMPACT_ATOMS: atom_id res chain seq x y z
N MET A 1 27.19 12.84 50.62
CA MET A 1 26.22 11.84 50.12
C MET A 1 25.63 12.35 48.81
N GLY A 2 26.24 11.98 47.67
CA GLY A 2 25.75 12.37 46.33
C GLY A 2 24.81 11.30 45.80
N LYS A 3 23.53 11.67 45.61
CA LYS A 3 22.53 10.81 44.95
C LYS A 3 22.76 10.88 43.45
N HIS A 4 23.47 9.89 42.88
CA HIS A 4 23.54 9.72 41.44
C HIS A 4 22.15 9.30 40.93
N LYS A 5 21.45 10.21 40.26
CA LYS A 5 20.31 9.87 39.40
C LYS A 5 20.86 9.09 38.21
N GLY A 6 20.79 7.77 38.26
CA GLY A 6 21.06 6.92 37.11
C GLY A 6 20.02 7.22 36.03
N GLY A 7 20.40 7.98 35.01
CA GLY A 7 19.61 8.09 33.80
C GLY A 7 19.54 6.70 33.18
N SER A 8 18.35 6.12 33.09
CA SER A 8 18.16 4.87 32.38
C SER A 8 18.53 5.13 30.92
N PHE A 9 19.69 4.66 30.51
CA PHE A 9 20.10 4.73 29.12
C PHE A 9 19.15 3.82 28.34
N SER A 10 18.17 4.41 27.67
CA SER A 10 17.22 3.65 26.87
C SER A 10 18.00 2.98 25.76
N LEU A 11 17.79 1.67 25.56
CA LEU A 11 18.36 0.93 24.43
C LEU A 11 18.04 1.62 23.09
N PHE A 12 16.92 2.35 23.07
CA PHE A 12 16.53 3.19 21.96
C PHE A 12 17.41 4.44 21.80
N ASP A 13 17.77 5.15 22.87
CA ASP A 13 18.72 6.28 22.80
C ASP A 13 20.07 5.82 22.28
N SER A 14 20.52 4.63 22.66
CA SER A 14 21.74 4.04 22.10
C SER A 14 21.61 3.74 20.60
N TYR A 15 20.44 3.28 20.14
CA TYR A 15 20.17 3.05 18.73
C TYR A 15 20.13 4.36 17.94
N MET A 16 19.46 5.40 18.46
CA MET A 16 19.40 6.72 17.83
C MET A 16 20.73 7.47 17.86
N ALA A 17 21.51 7.34 18.92
CA ALA A 17 22.87 7.91 18.98
C ALA A 17 23.76 7.27 17.92
N ASN A 18 23.64 5.96 17.70
CA ASN A 18 24.35 5.25 16.64
C ASN A 18 23.85 5.67 15.24
N TYR A 19 22.55 5.98 15.10
CA TYR A 19 21.96 6.51 13.88
C TYR A 19 22.54 7.90 13.51
N GLN A 20 22.64 8.81 14.47
CA GLN A 20 23.20 10.15 14.24
C GLN A 20 24.70 10.10 13.86
N GLN A 21 25.47 9.22 14.51
CA GLN A 21 26.90 9.05 14.20
C GLN A 21 27.12 8.51 12.77
N ASN A 22 26.22 7.69 12.25
CA ASN A 22 26.32 7.19 10.88
C ASN A 22 25.90 8.25 9.84
N SER A 23 24.99 9.16 10.19
CA SER A 23 24.54 10.24 9.31
C SER A 23 25.60 11.31 9.04
N THR A 24 26.51 11.58 9.97
CA THR A 24 27.52 12.64 9.83
C THR A 24 28.74 12.23 9.01
N ASN A 25 28.93 10.94 8.76
CA ASN A 25 30.13 10.41 8.08
C ASN A 25 29.97 10.16 6.57
N MET A 26 28.82 10.49 5.95
CA MET A 26 28.54 10.15 4.54
C MET A 26 28.07 11.32 3.68
N SER A 27 28.73 12.48 3.77
CA SER A 27 28.35 13.68 3.00
C SER A 27 28.71 13.67 1.50
N ASP A 28 29.44 12.68 0.96
CA ASP A 28 29.95 12.77 -0.42
C ASP A 28 29.67 11.58 -1.37
N ASN A 29 28.81 10.62 -1.02
CA ASN A 29 28.44 9.53 -1.95
C ASN A 29 26.95 9.57 -2.34
N ALA A 30 26.66 10.34 -3.39
CA ALA A 30 25.36 10.44 -4.04
C ALA A 30 25.00 9.18 -4.83
N ALA A 31 24.64 8.08 -4.16
CA ALA A 31 24.02 6.93 -4.79
C ALA A 31 23.13 6.12 -3.83
N GLY A 32 21.93 6.63 -3.56
CA GLY A 32 20.77 5.81 -3.19
C GLY A 32 20.87 5.01 -1.88
N GLU A 33 21.55 5.55 -0.87
CA GLU A 33 21.65 4.91 0.44
C GLU A 33 20.28 5.00 1.15
N GLN A 34 19.59 3.86 1.21
CA GLN A 34 18.32 3.75 1.91
C GLN A 34 18.55 4.05 3.39
N ALA A 35 17.87 5.08 3.91
CA ALA A 35 17.91 5.40 5.32
C ALA A 35 17.72 4.12 6.16
N PRO A 36 18.53 3.89 7.22
CA PRO A 36 18.45 2.67 8.01
C PRO A 36 17.03 2.50 8.56
N SER A 37 16.29 1.56 8.00
CA SER A 37 14.92 1.30 8.39
C SER A 37 14.90 0.64 9.77
N LEU A 38 13.94 0.97 10.63
CA LEU A 38 13.76 0.33 11.93
C LEU A 38 13.69 -1.21 11.81
N PRO A 39 14.21 -1.98 12.78
CA PRO A 39 14.19 -3.43 12.72
C PRO A 39 12.75 -3.97 12.83
N ASP A 40 12.46 -4.99 12.02
CA ASP A 40 11.13 -5.62 11.94
C ASP A 40 10.66 -6.24 13.26
N SER A 41 11.59 -6.64 14.12
CA SER A 41 11.33 -7.26 15.43
C SER A 41 11.00 -6.27 16.53
N MET A 42 11.13 -4.95 16.29
CA MET A 42 10.79 -3.94 17.29
C MET A 42 9.28 -3.94 17.53
N ARG A 43 8.87 -3.85 18.81
CA ARG A 43 7.47 -3.75 19.18
C ARG A 43 6.92 -2.38 18.80
N VAL A 44 5.68 -2.37 18.29
CA VAL A 44 4.97 -1.13 17.97
C VAL A 44 4.71 -0.32 19.24
N SER A 45 4.51 -0.98 20.39
CA SER A 45 4.26 -0.27 21.64
C SER A 45 5.42 0.64 22.04
N THR A 46 6.65 0.14 21.95
CA THR A 46 7.86 0.92 22.24
C THR A 46 8.01 2.11 21.29
N LEU A 47 7.71 1.91 20.01
CA LEU A 47 7.75 3.00 19.02
C LEU A 47 6.70 4.06 19.32
N LEU A 48 5.47 3.65 19.64
CA LEU A 48 4.36 4.56 19.89
C LEU A 48 4.55 5.34 21.20
N GLU A 49 4.99 4.68 22.27
CA GLU A 49 5.33 5.31 23.54
C GLU A 49 6.37 6.41 23.34
N GLN A 50 7.40 6.14 22.56
CA GLN A 50 8.45 7.11 22.28
C GLN A 50 7.94 8.30 21.46
N ILE A 51 7.19 8.06 20.37
CA ILE A 51 6.56 9.13 19.60
C ILE A 51 5.66 9.98 20.51
N GLY A 52 4.90 9.32 21.39
CA GLY A 52 4.07 9.97 22.39
C GLY A 52 4.88 10.84 23.34
N CYS A 53 5.99 10.34 23.90
CA CYS A 53 6.88 11.09 24.76
C CYS A 53 7.48 12.32 24.05
N GLU A 54 7.99 12.17 22.81
CA GLU A 54 8.55 13.28 22.02
C GLU A 54 7.53 14.37 21.71
N ARG A 55 6.26 13.98 21.55
CA ARG A 55 5.13 14.87 21.22
C ARG A 55 4.35 15.34 22.45
N SER A 56 4.81 15.00 23.66
CA SER A 56 4.12 15.28 24.93
C SER A 56 2.67 14.76 25.00
N TRP A 57 2.41 13.55 24.48
CA TRP A 57 1.11 12.89 24.62
C TRP A 57 0.90 12.41 26.06
N SER A 58 -0.36 12.40 26.52
CA SER A 58 -0.68 11.81 27.81
C SER A 58 -0.61 10.29 27.75
N GLN A 59 -0.32 9.64 28.88
CA GLN A 59 -0.28 8.18 28.95
C GLN A 59 -1.62 7.55 28.52
N ASP A 60 -2.76 8.16 28.89
CA ASP A 60 -4.08 7.70 28.48
C ASP A 60 -4.29 7.72 26.96
N GLN A 61 -3.70 8.69 26.24
CA GLN A 61 -3.75 8.75 24.78
C GLN A 61 -2.94 7.61 24.17
N ILE A 62 -1.71 7.43 24.66
CA ILE A 62 -0.83 6.33 24.23
C ILE A 62 -1.53 4.98 24.46
N ASP A 63 -2.07 4.75 25.66
CA ASP A 63 -2.75 3.50 26.02
C ASP A 63 -4.00 3.25 25.16
N ASN A 64 -4.76 4.30 24.83
CA ASN A 64 -5.92 4.18 23.94
C ASN A 64 -5.50 3.77 22.53
N ASP A 65 -4.46 4.39 21.98
CA ASP A 65 -3.93 4.04 20.66
C ASP A 65 -3.30 2.63 20.66
N LEU A 66 -2.61 2.23 21.74
CA LEU A 66 -2.12 0.87 21.94
C LEU A 66 -3.25 -0.16 21.92
N ARG A 67 -4.37 0.12 22.61
CA ARG A 67 -5.55 -0.76 22.58
C ARG A 67 -6.12 -0.92 21.17
N VAL A 68 -6.08 0.12 20.34
CA VAL A 68 -6.52 0.03 18.94
C VAL A 68 -5.59 -0.89 18.14
N LEU A 69 -4.28 -0.76 18.33
CA LEU A 69 -3.28 -1.62 17.68
C LEU A 69 -3.40 -3.09 18.12
N ASP A 70 -3.63 -3.33 19.42
CA ASP A 70 -3.80 -4.67 19.99
C ASP A 70 -5.05 -5.36 19.45
N ARG A 71 -6.18 -4.66 19.34
CA ARG A 71 -7.41 -5.19 18.71
C ARG A 71 -7.18 -5.64 17.28
N ASN A 72 -6.28 -4.97 16.56
CA ASN A 72 -5.90 -5.29 15.18
C ASN A 72 -4.70 -6.25 15.08
N ARG A 73 -4.17 -6.73 16.22
CA ARG A 73 -3.03 -7.65 16.32
C ARG A 73 -1.75 -7.10 15.67
N LEU A 74 -1.51 -5.80 15.82
CA LEU A 74 -0.35 -5.11 15.25
C LEU A 74 0.73 -4.94 16.33
N TYR A 75 1.50 -5.99 16.58
CA TYR A 75 2.46 -6.02 17.69
C TYR A 75 3.86 -5.58 17.29
N PHE A 76 4.26 -5.81 16.03
CA PHE A 76 5.61 -5.57 15.54
C PHE A 76 5.65 -4.61 14.34
N ILE A 77 6.80 -3.96 14.12
CA ILE A 77 7.01 -3.06 12.97
C ILE A 77 6.77 -3.78 11.64
N ARG A 78 7.13 -5.06 11.53
CA ARG A 78 6.83 -5.88 10.36
C ARG A 78 5.34 -5.88 10.02
N ASP A 79 4.48 -5.92 11.04
CA ASP A 79 3.03 -5.98 10.86
C ASP A 79 2.55 -4.65 10.25
N LEU A 80 3.05 -3.51 10.77
CA LEU A 80 2.77 -2.18 10.22
C LEU A 80 3.26 -2.02 8.77
N ARG A 81 4.45 -2.55 8.43
CA ARG A 81 4.98 -2.55 7.05
C ARG A 81 4.14 -3.36 6.09
N SER A 82 3.49 -4.42 6.58
CA SER A 82 2.66 -5.29 5.76
C SER A 82 1.28 -4.69 5.45
N LEU A 83 0.89 -3.61 6.14
CA LEU A 83 -0.42 -2.99 5.97
C LEU A 83 -0.54 -2.29 4.60
N SER A 84 -1.65 -2.56 3.94
CA SER A 84 -2.01 -1.83 2.72
C SER A 84 -2.43 -0.39 3.04
N ASN A 85 -2.38 0.50 2.04
CA ASN A 85 -2.85 1.88 2.21
C ASN A 85 -4.31 1.98 2.68
N TYR A 86 -5.14 1.02 2.25
CA TYR A 86 -6.53 0.94 2.67
C TYR A 86 -6.65 0.47 4.12
N SER A 87 -5.87 -0.54 4.53
CA SER A 87 -5.86 -1.05 5.91
C SER A 87 -5.53 0.04 6.91
N TRP A 88 -4.55 0.89 6.62
CA TRP A 88 -4.22 2.07 7.43
C TRP A 88 -5.35 3.10 7.55
N GLN A 89 -6.30 3.16 6.61
CA GLN A 89 -7.46 4.05 6.69
C GLN A 89 -8.59 3.46 7.52
N VAL A 90 -8.67 2.12 7.59
CA VAL A 90 -9.73 1.38 8.29
C VAL A 90 -9.43 1.24 9.79
N ILE A 91 -8.17 1.22 10.19
CA ILE A 91 -7.80 1.19 11.61
C ILE A 91 -8.17 2.54 12.24
N ASP A 92 -8.92 2.50 13.34
CA ASP A 92 -9.42 3.66 14.08
C ASP A 92 -8.33 4.39 14.91
N LEU A 93 -7.17 4.64 14.30
CA LEU A 93 -6.13 5.49 14.87
C LEU A 93 -6.42 6.96 14.53
N LEU A 94 -6.02 7.86 15.43
CA LEU A 94 -6.04 9.28 15.11
C LEU A 94 -5.19 9.54 13.85
N PRO A 95 -5.66 10.35 12.89
CA PRO A 95 -4.94 10.60 11.64
C PRO A 95 -3.47 11.01 11.86
N LEU A 96 -3.22 11.86 12.86
CA LEU A 96 -1.87 12.28 13.23
C LEU A 96 -0.99 11.11 13.66
N VAL A 97 -1.49 10.23 14.52
CA VAL A 97 -0.75 9.05 15.03
C VAL A 97 -0.41 8.11 13.88
N ARG A 98 -1.38 7.87 13.00
CA ARG A 98 -1.19 7.05 11.80
C ARG A 98 -0.08 7.59 10.91
N ASP A 99 -0.09 8.90 10.63
CA ASP A 99 0.88 9.52 9.73
C ASP A 99 2.30 9.47 10.35
N LEU A 100 2.41 9.62 11.67
CA LEU A 100 3.68 9.47 12.40
C LEU A 100 4.21 8.04 12.41
N LEU A 101 3.36 7.06 12.65
CA LEU A 101 3.75 5.65 12.58
C LEU A 101 4.20 5.28 11.18
N ARG A 102 3.53 5.79 10.13
CA ARG A 102 3.94 5.57 8.75
C ARG A 102 5.30 6.19 8.45
N GLU A 103 5.52 7.43 8.87
CA GLU A 103 6.78 8.13 8.68
C GLU A 103 7.94 7.40 9.39
N ALA A 104 7.71 6.96 10.62
CA ALA A 104 8.72 6.21 11.38
C ALA A 104 9.04 4.84 10.73
N VAL A 105 8.03 4.15 10.21
CA VAL A 105 8.19 2.81 9.64
C VAL A 105 8.78 2.84 8.23
N THR A 106 8.39 3.82 7.42
CA THR A 106 8.79 4.02 6.02
C THR A 106 9.14 5.49 5.79
N PRO A 107 10.39 5.90 6.08
CA PRO A 107 10.83 7.28 5.89
C PRO A 107 10.59 7.75 4.45
N GLY A 108 9.97 8.91 4.29
CA GLY A 108 9.70 9.48 2.96
C GLY A 108 8.53 8.87 2.18
N TRP A 109 7.64 8.12 2.83
CA TRP A 109 6.42 7.59 2.20
C TRP A 109 5.55 8.72 1.58
N ASP A 110 5.50 9.89 2.22
CA ASP A 110 4.81 11.07 1.72
C ASP A 110 5.36 11.51 0.36
N THR A 111 6.67 11.42 0.17
CA THR A 111 7.34 11.80 -1.08
C THR A 111 6.90 10.89 -2.21
N GLU A 112 6.82 9.59 -1.94
CA GLU A 112 6.36 8.60 -2.93
C GLU A 112 4.89 8.82 -3.29
N GLN A 113 4.03 9.01 -2.29
CA GLN A 113 2.61 9.23 -2.51
C GLN A 113 2.35 10.52 -3.30
N ASN A 114 3.06 11.61 -2.95
CA ASN A 114 3.01 12.88 -3.67
C ASN A 114 3.49 12.73 -5.12
N TYR A 115 4.57 11.98 -5.35
CA TYR A 115 5.07 11.68 -6.69
C TYR A 115 4.02 10.94 -7.54
N TYR A 116 3.39 9.89 -7.00
CA TYR A 116 2.33 9.17 -7.71
C TYR A 116 1.11 10.05 -7.99
N ALA A 117 0.68 10.86 -7.00
CA ALA A 117 -0.42 11.79 -7.15
C ALA A 117 -0.14 12.84 -8.24
N GLU A 118 1.06 13.43 -8.26
CA GLU A 118 1.51 14.34 -9.31
C GLU A 118 1.49 13.68 -10.68
N LYS A 119 2.01 12.45 -10.79
CA LYS A 119 2.07 11.69 -12.04
C LYS A 119 0.66 11.40 -12.58
N MET A 120 -0.29 11.06 -11.69
CA MET A 120 -1.68 10.85 -12.06
C MET A 120 -2.37 12.15 -12.49
N LYS A 121 -2.14 13.26 -11.78
CA LYS A 121 -2.62 14.60 -12.19
C LYS A 121 -2.07 14.99 -13.56
N LYS A 122 -0.78 14.76 -13.84
CA LYS A 122 -0.15 15.03 -15.14
C LYS A 122 -0.78 14.18 -16.26
N LYS A 123 -1.05 12.89 -16.01
CA LYS A 123 -1.75 12.00 -16.97
C LYS A 123 -3.19 12.46 -17.25
N ALA A 124 -3.93 12.82 -16.21
CA ALA A 124 -5.31 13.33 -16.34
C ALA A 124 -5.35 14.62 -17.18
N LYS A 125 -4.49 15.60 -16.88
CA LYS A 125 -4.37 16.84 -17.66
C LYS A 125 -4.01 16.57 -19.13
N LYS A 126 -3.13 15.60 -19.41
CA LYS A 126 -2.77 15.22 -20.78
C LYS A 126 -3.94 14.58 -21.53
N LYS A 127 -4.73 13.73 -20.86
CA LYS A 127 -5.95 13.11 -21.42
C LYS A 127 -7.00 14.19 -21.75
N GLU A 128 -7.28 15.08 -20.80
CA GLU A 128 -8.22 16.19 -20.99
C GLU A 128 -7.80 17.12 -22.14
N LYS A 129 -6.50 17.45 -22.25
CA LYS A 129 -5.98 18.25 -23.38
C LYS A 129 -6.15 17.55 -24.73
N LYS A 130 -6.04 16.22 -24.77
CA LYS A 130 -6.25 15.42 -26.00
C LYS A 130 -7.73 15.39 -26.39
N GLU A 131 -8.62 15.20 -25.43
CA GLU A 131 -10.08 15.22 -25.65
C GLU A 131 -10.55 16.60 -26.12
N LYS A 132 -10.08 17.69 -25.50
CA LYS A 132 -10.37 19.07 -25.97
C LYS A 132 -9.89 19.34 -27.40
N LYS A 133 -8.73 18.80 -27.79
CA LYS A 133 -8.24 18.91 -29.18
C LYS A 133 -9.10 18.11 -30.16
N ALA A 134 -9.50 16.90 -29.80
CA ALA A 134 -10.38 16.06 -30.62
C ALA A 134 -11.76 16.72 -30.81
N ALA A 135 -12.33 17.29 -29.74
CA ALA A 135 -13.60 18.02 -29.81
C ALA A 135 -13.53 19.23 -30.74
N ARG A 136 -12.42 20.00 -30.71
CA ARG A 136 -12.21 21.12 -31.65
C ARG A 136 -12.14 20.66 -33.10
N TYR A 137 -11.43 19.56 -33.37
CA TYR A 137 -11.33 19.01 -34.72
C TYR A 137 -12.69 18.56 -35.26
N ASN A 138 -13.48 17.84 -34.46
CA ASN A 138 -14.81 17.40 -34.85
C ASN A 138 -15.76 18.57 -35.13
N ASN A 139 -15.64 19.67 -34.38
CA ASN A 139 -16.48 20.86 -34.62
C ASN A 139 -16.07 21.66 -35.87
N THR A 140 -14.85 21.50 -36.39
CA THR A 140 -14.38 22.23 -37.58
C THR A 140 -14.61 21.46 -38.88
N MET A 141 -14.77 20.13 -38.80
CA MET A 141 -14.94 19.24 -39.98
C MET A 141 -16.39 19.02 -40.41
N ILE A 142 -17.37 19.41 -39.58
CA ILE A 142 -18.78 19.47 -40.01
C ILE A 142 -19.02 20.91 -40.44
N GLY A 143 -18.54 21.26 -41.64
CA GLY A 143 -19.05 22.43 -42.33
C GLY A 143 -20.54 22.23 -42.55
N GLU A 144 -21.35 23.26 -42.26
CA GLU A 144 -22.76 23.24 -42.62
C GLU A 144 -22.90 22.82 -44.09
N PRO A 145 -23.78 21.87 -44.42
CA PRO A 145 -24.04 21.54 -45.81
C PRO A 145 -24.46 22.83 -46.52
N VAL A 146 -23.67 23.22 -47.52
CA VAL A 146 -23.90 24.40 -48.35
C VAL A 146 -25.32 24.27 -48.91
N GLN A 147 -26.23 25.04 -48.33
CA GLN A 147 -27.56 25.23 -48.89
C GLN A 147 -27.35 26.02 -50.19
N PRO A 148 -27.79 25.51 -51.36
CA PRO A 148 -27.69 26.28 -52.59
C PRO A 148 -28.61 27.51 -52.49
N ASP A 149 -27.99 28.68 -52.48
CA ASP A 149 -28.67 29.98 -52.50
C ASP A 149 -29.54 30.11 -53.76
N THR A 150 -30.83 29.83 -53.63
CA THR A 150 -31.86 30.33 -54.53
C THR A 150 -32.54 31.52 -53.86
N THR A 151 -32.03 32.73 -54.07
CA THR A 151 -32.79 33.91 -54.57
C THR A 151 -32.12 35.24 -54.18
N ARG A 152 -31.62 35.94 -55.22
CA ARG A 152 -31.51 37.40 -55.28
C ARG A 152 -32.87 38.03 -54.96
N THR A 153 -32.95 38.95 -54.00
CA THR A 153 -33.59 40.26 -54.25
C THR A 153 -33.06 41.30 -53.25
N ALA A 154 -32.72 42.47 -53.77
CA ALA A 154 -32.26 43.65 -53.06
C ALA A 154 -33.24 44.10 -51.96
N PHE A 155 -32.75 44.74 -50.89
CA PHE A 155 -32.98 46.16 -50.65
C PHE A 155 -32.20 46.67 -49.42
N ARG A 156 -31.72 47.89 -49.65
CA ARG A 156 -31.02 48.89 -48.84
C ARG A 156 -31.63 49.20 -47.46
N ASN A 157 -30.75 49.78 -46.62
CA ASN A 157 -30.98 50.72 -45.50
C ASN A 157 -31.17 50.16 -44.08
N GLY A 158 -30.45 50.79 -43.14
CA GLY A 158 -30.94 50.97 -41.77
C GLY A 158 -29.93 50.66 -40.68
N ALA A 159 -29.14 51.66 -40.29
CA ALA A 159 -28.40 51.70 -39.04
C ALA A 159 -29.33 51.44 -37.84
N SER A 160 -28.89 50.64 -36.87
CA SER A 160 -29.33 50.67 -35.47
C SER A 160 -28.38 49.85 -34.61
N ALA A 161 -27.69 50.51 -33.68
CA ALA A 161 -27.03 49.88 -32.54
C ALA A 161 -28.07 49.44 -31.49
N PRO A 162 -27.83 48.34 -30.78
CA PRO A 162 -28.10 48.30 -29.35
C PRO A 162 -26.92 47.64 -28.59
N GLU A 163 -26.41 48.20 -27.50
CA GLU A 163 -26.96 48.29 -26.14
C GLU A 163 -26.60 47.07 -25.24
N LYS A 164 -26.36 47.41 -23.98
CA LYS A 164 -25.75 46.72 -22.85
C LYS A 164 -26.43 45.41 -22.42
N GLY A 165 -25.64 44.53 -21.79
CA GLY A 165 -26.08 43.54 -20.79
C GLY A 165 -24.84 43.01 -20.05
N GLU A 166 -24.50 43.53 -18.87
CA GLU A 166 -24.92 43.09 -17.52
C GLU A 166 -24.43 41.70 -17.07
N LYS A 167 -23.49 41.75 -16.11
CA LYS A 167 -23.37 40.99 -14.84
C LYS A 167 -23.40 39.44 -14.85
N GLU A 168 -22.31 38.87 -14.32
CA GLU A 168 -22.44 37.82 -13.29
C GLU A 168 -21.23 37.84 -12.34
N GLU A 169 -21.45 38.42 -11.16
CA GLU A 169 -20.54 38.47 -10.02
C GLU A 169 -20.76 37.21 -9.17
N LYS A 170 -19.77 36.32 -9.13
CA LYS A 170 -19.85 35.09 -8.33
C LYS A 170 -19.18 35.30 -6.98
N GLN A 171 -19.97 35.72 -6.01
CA GLN A 171 -19.65 35.72 -4.58
C GLN A 171 -19.35 34.28 -4.11
N LYS A 172 -18.26 34.08 -3.37
CA LYS A 172 -18.02 32.85 -2.61
C LYS A 172 -17.75 33.19 -1.15
N ASN A 173 -18.74 32.83 -0.33
CA ASN A 173 -18.83 33.02 1.11
C ASN A 173 -17.60 32.52 1.88
N LYS A 174 -17.12 33.38 2.79
CA LYS A 174 -16.46 33.01 4.04
C LYS A 174 -17.45 32.23 4.91
N LYS A 175 -16.99 31.17 5.56
CA LYS A 175 -17.67 30.60 6.72
C LYS A 175 -16.63 30.40 7.81
N ASP A 176 -16.57 31.38 8.69
CA ASP A 176 -16.00 31.27 10.02
C ASP A 176 -16.93 30.38 10.87
N SER A 177 -16.35 29.48 11.66
CA SER A 177 -17.02 28.91 12.82
C SER A 177 -15.98 28.62 13.89
N GLU A 178 -16.06 29.42 14.94
CA GLU A 178 -15.29 29.36 16.16
C GLU A 178 -15.71 28.18 17.06
N LYS A 179 -14.76 27.79 17.94
CA LYS A 179 -14.89 27.36 19.34
C LYS A 179 -15.77 26.13 19.66
N HIS A 180 -15.24 25.20 20.46
CA HIS A 180 -15.55 25.07 21.89
C HIS A 180 -14.78 23.89 22.51
N SER A 181 -14.76 23.90 23.84
CA SER A 181 -13.71 23.45 24.73
C SER A 181 -14.13 22.26 25.60
N SER A 182 -13.12 21.48 26.00
CA SER A 182 -12.89 20.87 27.32
C SER A 182 -13.79 19.78 27.92
N SER A 183 -13.10 18.95 28.74
CA SER A 183 -13.53 18.08 29.85
C SER A 183 -13.94 16.64 29.48
N SER A 184 -13.63 15.56 30.20
CA SER A 184 -12.60 15.11 31.17
C SER A 184 -13.08 13.73 31.70
N SER A 185 -12.20 12.95 32.35
CA SER A 185 -12.45 11.76 33.22
C SER A 185 -12.95 10.47 32.53
N SER A 186 -12.57 9.23 32.92
CA SER A 186 -11.77 8.70 34.04
C SER A 186 -11.54 7.18 33.86
N SER A 187 -10.34 6.71 34.22
CA SER A 187 -9.96 5.44 34.90
C SER A 187 -10.75 4.14 34.69
N SER A 188 -10.05 3.04 34.36
CA SER A 188 -9.89 1.88 35.27
C SER A 188 -8.95 0.79 34.72
N SER A 189 -8.19 0.23 35.65
CA SER A 189 -7.17 -0.80 35.62
C SER A 189 -7.74 -2.22 35.58
N SER A 190 -6.97 -3.20 35.06
CA SER A 190 -6.75 -4.50 35.73
C SER A 190 -5.69 -5.34 35.00
N GLU A 191 -4.69 -5.70 35.78
CA GLU A 191 -3.59 -6.65 35.59
C GLU A 191 -3.96 -8.14 35.68
N SER A 192 -3.25 -9.03 34.96
CA SER A 192 -2.84 -10.42 35.34
C SER A 192 -2.07 -11.09 34.17
N SER A 193 -0.79 -11.46 34.26
CA SER A 193 -0.12 -12.58 34.96
C SER A 193 -0.04 -13.90 34.15
N ASP A 194 1.20 -14.19 33.73
CA ASP A 194 1.93 -15.48 33.65
C ASP A 194 1.28 -16.77 33.09
N SER A 195 1.96 -17.40 32.13
CA SER A 195 2.56 -18.74 32.30
C SER A 195 3.26 -19.23 31.02
N ALA A 196 4.58 -19.30 31.06
CA ALA A 196 5.40 -20.05 30.13
C ALA A 196 5.39 -21.54 30.54
N SER A 197 5.13 -22.43 29.59
CA SER A 197 5.41 -23.86 29.74
C SER A 197 6.31 -24.30 28.59
N GLU A 198 7.54 -24.63 28.95
CA GLU A 198 8.51 -25.32 28.11
C GLU A 198 8.11 -26.80 28.04
N VAL A 199 8.00 -27.33 26.82
CA VAL A 199 7.92 -28.77 26.57
C VAL A 199 9.01 -29.13 25.58
N GLU A 200 10.10 -29.68 26.12
CA GLU A 200 11.11 -30.41 25.37
C GLU A 200 10.64 -31.85 25.15
N ILE A 201 10.39 -32.28 23.90
CA ILE A 201 10.30 -33.70 23.55
C ILE A 201 10.93 -34.00 22.17
N SER A 202 12.08 -34.67 22.28
CA SER A 202 12.64 -35.79 21.49
C SER A 202 12.86 -35.69 19.96
N LYS A 203 14.12 -35.93 19.60
CA LYS A 203 14.61 -36.39 18.29
C LYS A 203 14.04 -37.77 17.93
N GLY A 204 13.42 -37.87 16.76
CA GLY A 204 13.07 -39.12 16.08
C GLY A 204 13.15 -38.94 14.57
N THR A 205 14.17 -39.53 13.96
CA THR A 205 14.43 -39.49 12.51
C THR A 205 13.71 -40.65 11.82
N SER A 206 13.13 -40.34 10.66
CA SER A 206 12.73 -41.24 9.56
C SER A 206 11.40 -41.97 9.65
N GLN A 207 10.35 -41.32 9.15
CA GLN A 207 9.69 -41.65 7.88
C GLN A 207 8.65 -40.55 7.61
N THR A 208 8.92 -39.67 6.63
CA THR A 208 8.03 -38.56 6.29
C THR A 208 6.82 -39.09 5.53
N THR A 209 5.83 -39.61 6.25
CA THR A 209 4.45 -39.58 5.77
C THR A 209 4.10 -38.11 5.59
N SER A 210 4.06 -37.67 4.33
CA SER A 210 3.73 -36.31 3.89
C SER A 210 2.49 -35.83 4.64
N THR A 211 2.70 -35.13 5.75
CA THR A 211 1.67 -34.42 6.47
C THR A 211 1.11 -33.44 5.47
N PHE A 212 -0.17 -33.61 5.14
CA PHE A 212 -0.91 -32.81 4.18
C PHE A 212 -0.93 -31.36 4.68
N SER A 213 0.17 -30.63 4.42
CA SER A 213 0.20 -29.20 4.60
C SER A 213 -0.86 -28.68 3.64
N GLY A 214 -1.91 -28.03 4.16
CA GLY A 214 -3.02 -27.49 3.36
C GLY A 214 -2.61 -26.42 2.34
N ARG A 215 -1.32 -26.36 1.98
CA ARG A 215 -0.76 -25.53 0.92
C ARG A 215 -1.02 -26.22 -0.42
N PRO A 216 -1.69 -25.54 -1.36
CA PRO A 216 -2.04 -26.10 -2.66
C PRO A 216 -0.84 -26.25 -3.62
N ILE A 217 0.38 -25.90 -3.20
CA ILE A 217 1.60 -25.96 -4.02
C ILE A 217 2.70 -26.69 -3.24
N GLN A 218 3.33 -27.67 -3.87
CA GLN A 218 4.45 -28.44 -3.33
C GLN A 218 5.59 -28.51 -4.36
N ALA A 219 6.84 -28.43 -3.91
CA ALA A 219 7.98 -28.68 -4.79
C ALA A 219 8.17 -30.19 -4.99
N VAL A 220 8.24 -30.63 -6.25
CA VAL A 220 8.52 -32.04 -6.60
C VAL A 220 10.01 -32.24 -6.79
N ASP A 221 10.61 -31.37 -7.61
CA ASP A 221 12.04 -31.37 -7.89
C ASP A 221 12.58 -29.93 -8.00
N ASN A 222 13.77 -29.77 -8.58
CA ASN A 222 14.40 -28.45 -8.75
C ASN A 222 13.75 -27.60 -9.86
N GLN A 223 12.96 -28.18 -10.76
CA GLN A 223 12.41 -27.53 -11.95
C GLN A 223 10.87 -27.55 -12.03
N ARG A 224 10.21 -28.35 -11.19
CA ARG A 224 8.79 -28.68 -11.22
C ARG A 224 8.16 -28.54 -9.84
N ILE A 225 6.92 -28.10 -9.86
CA ILE A 225 6.03 -28.02 -8.70
C ILE A 225 4.75 -28.80 -8.99
N ARG A 226 4.17 -29.37 -7.95
CA ARG A 226 2.84 -29.95 -7.98
C ARG A 226 1.84 -28.93 -7.43
N VAL A 227 0.75 -28.75 -8.14
CA VAL A 227 -0.30 -27.78 -7.86
C VAL A 227 -1.65 -28.49 -7.79
N ARG A 228 -2.36 -28.34 -6.67
CA ARG A 228 -3.72 -28.85 -6.48
C ARG A 228 -4.72 -27.72 -6.66
N THR A 229 -5.64 -27.87 -7.61
CA THR A 229 -6.71 -26.91 -7.88
C THR A 229 -7.84 -27.02 -6.86
N ALA A 230 -8.72 -26.02 -6.82
CA ALA A 230 -9.91 -26.05 -5.97
C ALA A 230 -10.88 -27.20 -6.35
N SER A 231 -10.88 -27.63 -7.62
CA SER A 231 -11.63 -28.80 -8.09
C SER A 231 -11.04 -30.13 -7.63
N GLY A 232 -9.87 -30.12 -6.98
CA GLY A 232 -9.14 -31.31 -6.55
C GLY A 232 -8.27 -31.93 -7.65
N ALA A 233 -8.27 -31.38 -8.86
CA ALA A 233 -7.37 -31.80 -9.93
C ALA A 233 -5.92 -31.40 -9.62
N VAL A 234 -5.00 -32.18 -10.15
CA VAL A 234 -3.59 -32.11 -9.80
C VAL A 234 -2.77 -31.95 -11.07
N TYR A 235 -1.86 -30.98 -11.02
CA TYR A 235 -0.98 -30.66 -12.13
C TYR A 235 0.46 -30.57 -11.65
N GLU A 236 1.38 -31.10 -12.44
CA GLU A 236 2.80 -30.82 -12.33
C GLU A 236 3.18 -29.78 -13.37
N CYS A 237 3.79 -28.68 -12.96
CA CYS A 237 4.15 -27.57 -13.84
C CYS A 237 5.52 -27.00 -13.48
N ASP A 238 6.04 -26.09 -14.30
CA ASP A 238 7.36 -25.50 -14.09
C ASP A 238 7.41 -24.69 -12.79
N ARG A 239 8.44 -24.92 -11.97
CA ARG A 239 8.69 -24.22 -10.70
C ARG A 239 8.93 -22.73 -10.90
N PHE A 240 9.56 -22.34 -12.01
CA PHE A 240 9.98 -20.97 -12.23
C PHE A 240 9.06 -20.24 -13.20
N CYS A 241 8.51 -19.11 -12.75
CA CYS A 241 7.69 -18.23 -13.56
C CYS A 241 8.46 -17.81 -14.83
N PRO A 242 7.89 -17.98 -16.03
CA PRO A 242 8.59 -17.71 -17.27
C PRO A 242 8.86 -16.22 -17.49
N HIS A 243 8.33 -15.30 -16.68
CA HIS A 243 8.60 -13.86 -16.77
C HIS A 243 10.04 -13.50 -16.32
N LYS A 244 10.38 -13.76 -15.06
CA LYS A 244 11.68 -13.42 -14.43
C LYS A 244 12.25 -14.55 -13.59
N LYS A 245 11.92 -15.81 -13.92
CA LYS A 245 12.37 -17.02 -13.23
C LYS A 245 12.11 -16.98 -11.71
N VAL A 246 10.95 -16.46 -11.32
CA VAL A 246 10.54 -16.35 -9.91
C VAL A 246 10.04 -17.71 -9.45
N ASP A 247 10.46 -18.15 -8.25
CA ASP A 247 10.02 -19.43 -7.68
C ASP A 247 8.52 -19.39 -7.31
N LEU A 248 7.72 -20.20 -8.00
CA LEU A 248 6.29 -20.33 -7.80
C LEU A 248 5.95 -21.19 -6.57
N THR A 249 6.90 -21.90 -5.98
CA THR A 249 6.69 -22.58 -4.70
C THR A 249 6.49 -21.56 -3.57
N ALA A 250 7.29 -20.49 -3.59
CA ALA A 250 7.24 -19.43 -2.59
C ALA A 250 6.28 -18.29 -2.97
N TRP A 251 6.17 -17.97 -4.26
CA TRP A 251 5.41 -16.82 -4.78
C TRP A 251 4.26 -17.21 -5.71
N GLY A 252 3.86 -18.48 -5.72
CA GLY A 252 2.70 -18.96 -6.45
C GLY A 252 1.45 -18.97 -5.57
N GLN A 253 0.31 -18.70 -6.18
CA GLN A 253 -1.01 -18.84 -5.56
C GLN A 253 -1.95 -19.52 -6.54
N VAL A 254 -2.77 -20.44 -6.04
CA VAL A 254 -3.77 -21.15 -6.86
C VAL A 254 -5.13 -20.52 -6.64
N MET A 255 -5.81 -20.13 -7.72
CA MET A 255 -7.18 -19.61 -7.69
C MET A 255 -8.03 -20.38 -8.69
N GLY A 256 -8.88 -21.28 -8.19
CA GLY A 256 -9.64 -22.20 -9.03
C GLY A 256 -8.71 -23.09 -9.84
N ASN A 257 -8.70 -22.91 -11.17
CA ASN A 257 -7.89 -23.65 -12.13
C ASN A 257 -6.72 -22.79 -12.68
N THR A 258 -6.41 -21.67 -12.04
CA THR A 258 -5.36 -20.74 -12.47
C THR A 258 -4.23 -20.68 -11.44
N LEU A 259 -2.99 -20.83 -11.91
CA LEU A 259 -1.79 -20.57 -11.12
C LEU A 259 -1.36 -19.10 -11.33
N ILE A 260 -1.15 -18.37 -10.24
CA ILE A 260 -0.82 -16.94 -10.26
C ILE A 260 0.54 -16.73 -9.62
N CYS A 261 1.44 -16.03 -10.32
CA CYS A 261 2.69 -15.52 -9.74
C CYS A 261 2.41 -14.20 -9.02
N THR A 262 2.49 -14.15 -7.70
CA THR A 262 2.14 -12.97 -6.89
C THR A 262 3.11 -11.80 -7.08
N LYS A 263 4.36 -12.05 -7.50
CA LYS A 263 5.36 -11.00 -7.72
C LYS A 263 5.03 -10.06 -8.88
N HIS A 264 4.41 -10.55 -9.95
CA HIS A 264 4.08 -9.75 -11.15
C HIS A 264 2.65 -9.94 -11.64
N ASN A 265 1.83 -10.68 -10.90
CA ASN A 265 0.44 -10.99 -11.19
C ASN A 265 0.22 -11.69 -12.56
N TRP A 266 1.18 -12.54 -12.98
CA TRP A 266 1.01 -13.37 -14.18
C TRP A 266 0.14 -14.57 -13.86
N LYS A 267 -0.87 -14.80 -14.71
CA LYS A 267 -1.87 -15.86 -14.54
C LYS A 267 -1.67 -16.92 -15.61
N PHE A 268 -1.68 -18.18 -15.20
CA PHE A 268 -1.47 -19.34 -16.06
C PHE A 268 -2.66 -20.29 -15.89
N SER A 269 -3.40 -20.55 -16.96
CA SER A 269 -4.52 -21.49 -16.93
C SER A 269 -3.99 -22.93 -16.95
N LEU A 270 -4.28 -23.72 -15.91
CA LEU A 270 -3.76 -25.09 -15.80
C LEU A 270 -4.44 -26.07 -16.77
N GLU A 271 -5.72 -25.86 -17.08
CA GLU A 271 -6.45 -26.64 -18.10
C GLU A 271 -6.10 -26.21 -19.53
N GLY A 272 -5.78 -24.93 -19.74
CA GLY A 272 -5.42 -24.36 -21.05
C GLY A 272 -3.95 -24.55 -21.45
N GLY A 273 -3.32 -25.66 -21.05
CA GLY A 273 -1.91 -25.95 -21.35
C GLY A 273 -0.92 -24.97 -20.69
N GLY A 274 -1.32 -24.27 -19.63
CA GLY A 274 -0.45 -23.35 -18.90
C GLY A 274 -0.22 -22.02 -19.57
N SER A 275 -1.02 -21.68 -20.58
CA SER A 275 -0.85 -20.46 -21.37
C SER A 275 -1.00 -19.22 -20.49
N GLY A 276 0.00 -18.36 -20.52
CA GLY A 276 0.04 -17.07 -19.84
C GLY A 276 0.29 -15.90 -20.80
N PRO A 277 0.54 -14.70 -20.26
CA PRO A 277 0.81 -13.51 -21.06
C PRO A 277 1.99 -13.70 -22.04
N LYS A 278 1.89 -13.08 -23.22
CA LYS A 278 2.93 -13.08 -24.26
C LYS A 278 3.30 -14.48 -24.77
N GLY A 279 2.35 -15.44 -24.73
CA GLY A 279 2.56 -16.80 -25.21
C GLY A 279 3.54 -17.64 -24.38
N ARG A 280 3.92 -17.18 -23.18
CA ARG A 280 4.76 -17.99 -22.28
C ARG A 280 3.89 -18.94 -21.48
N THR A 281 4.38 -20.15 -21.24
CA THR A 281 3.64 -21.20 -20.53
C THR A 281 4.42 -21.71 -19.33
N VAL A 282 3.73 -22.42 -18.43
CA VAL A 282 4.31 -23.16 -17.30
C VAL A 282 4.25 -24.68 -17.52
N HIS A 283 3.94 -25.13 -18.74
CA HIS A 283 3.88 -26.54 -19.15
C HIS A 283 3.22 -27.50 -18.12
N PRO A 284 1.95 -27.26 -17.71
CA PRO A 284 1.25 -28.11 -16.79
C PRO A 284 0.94 -29.47 -17.43
N CYS A 285 1.27 -30.53 -16.72
CA CYS A 285 0.91 -31.90 -17.02
C CYS A 285 -0.03 -32.39 -15.91
N ARG A 286 -1.20 -32.92 -16.29
CA ARG A 286 -2.13 -33.46 -15.29
C ARG A 286 -1.57 -34.78 -14.75
N VAL A 287 -1.54 -34.91 -13.43
CA VAL A 287 -1.08 -36.13 -12.75
C VAL A 287 -2.23 -36.70 -11.94
N ASN A 288 -2.42 -38.02 -11.97
CA ASN A 288 -3.53 -38.68 -11.29
C ASN A 288 -3.20 -39.09 -9.84
N ASP A 289 -1.91 -39.09 -9.48
CA ASP A 289 -1.42 -39.55 -8.19
C ASP A 289 -0.90 -38.34 -7.38
N TRP A 290 -1.60 -37.96 -6.30
CA TRP A 290 -1.21 -36.90 -5.36
C TRP A 290 -1.02 -37.43 -3.96
#